data_AF-A0A8S4QQB3-F1
#
_entry.id   AF-A0A8S4QQB3-F1
#
_cell.length_a   1.000
_cell.length_b   1.000
_cell.length_c   1.000
_cell.angle_alpha   90.00
_cell.angle_beta   90.00
_cell.angle_gamma   90.00
#
_symmetry.space_group_name_H-M   'P 1'
#
loop_
_entity.id
_entity.type
_entity.pdbx_description
1 polymer ?
#
loop_
_entity_poly.entity_id
_entity_poly.type
_entity_poly.pdbx_seq_one_letter_code
_entity_poly.pdbx_strand_id
1 'polypeptide(L)'
;MLGVWYVIQKTSTASHCITYNFTRTDEPGVYELQQVSQHFILGLTPLQHDYRYTGVLTVPDPAIPARMKVRFPLSVAGSASYTIMATDYNTYAAVFTCQKVTFAHRRSATILSRTKELDKMYVDKMRTKLSSFGVDPYDLSIISQNECPKHPNGTTEGVNINIDPNTFSAHNIGEAVRKTGGAIADG
;
A
#
# COMPACT_ATOMS: atom_id res chain seq x y z
N MET A 1 10.79 -8.95 -9.67
CA MET A 1 10.05 -8.13 -8.68
C MET A 1 9.38 -8.94 -7.60
N LEU A 2 9.19 -10.25 -7.77
CA LEU A 2 8.56 -11.12 -6.76
C LEU A 2 9.25 -11.06 -5.39
N GLY A 3 8.47 -11.36 -4.35
CA GLY A 3 8.88 -11.38 -2.95
C GLY A 3 8.73 -10.04 -2.25
N VAL A 4 9.29 -9.97 -1.05
CA VAL A 4 9.18 -8.81 -0.14
C VAL A 4 10.17 -7.71 -0.54
N TRP A 5 9.70 -6.48 -0.38
CA TRP A 5 10.41 -5.22 -0.55
C TRP A 5 10.09 -4.27 0.60
N TYR A 6 11.11 -3.65 1.17
CA TYR A 6 10.97 -2.59 2.16
C TYR A 6 10.78 -1.26 1.46
N VAL A 7 9.84 -0.45 1.94
CA VAL A 7 9.69 0.92 1.46
C VAL A 7 10.72 1.79 2.19
N ILE A 8 11.56 2.49 1.43
CA ILE A 8 12.58 3.40 1.95
C ILE A 8 12.10 4.84 1.92
N GLN A 9 11.44 5.23 0.83
CA GLN A 9 10.80 6.54 0.72
C GLN A 9 9.46 6.44 -0.01
N LYS A 10 8.47 7.23 0.41
CA LYS A 10 7.15 7.26 -0.22
C LYS A 10 6.51 8.64 -0.07
N THR A 11 5.75 9.04 -1.09
CA THR A 11 5.02 10.31 -1.05
C THR A 11 3.77 10.22 -0.16
N SER A 12 3.46 11.31 0.53
CA SER A 12 2.17 11.51 1.22
C SER A 12 1.82 10.39 2.22
N THR A 13 2.76 10.02 3.08
CA THR A 13 2.51 9.06 4.17
C THR A 13 3.28 9.44 5.43
N ALA A 14 2.66 9.23 6.58
CA ALA A 14 3.31 9.29 7.90
C ALA A 14 3.46 7.88 8.52
N SER A 15 3.30 6.82 7.71
CA SER A 15 3.35 5.44 8.19
C SER A 15 4.80 4.95 8.27
N HIS A 16 5.05 4.00 9.16
CA HIS A 16 6.34 3.35 9.35
C HIS A 16 6.24 1.86 9.05
N CYS A 17 7.38 1.17 8.94
CA CYS A 17 7.43 -0.28 8.75
C CYS A 17 6.62 -0.76 7.54
N ILE A 18 6.70 -0.02 6.43
CA ILE A 18 5.93 -0.33 5.24
C ILE A 18 6.69 -1.35 4.39
N THR A 19 6.03 -2.46 4.04
CA THR A 19 6.59 -3.49 3.14
C THR A 19 5.59 -3.83 2.05
N TYR A 20 6.11 -4.08 0.84
CA TYR A 20 5.34 -4.62 -0.28
C TYR A 20 5.77 -6.05 -0.55
N ASN A 21 4.82 -6.96 -0.72
CA ASN A 21 5.07 -8.32 -1.17
C ASN A 21 4.38 -8.53 -2.52
N PHE A 22 5.16 -8.93 -3.52
CA PHE A 22 4.66 -9.24 -4.85
C PHE A 22 4.66 -10.75 -5.05
N THR A 23 3.49 -11.33 -5.27
CA THR A 23 3.30 -12.76 -5.45
C THR A 23 2.77 -13.07 -6.84
N ARG A 24 3.21 -14.20 -7.40
CA ARG A 24 2.73 -14.67 -8.70
C ARG A 24 1.39 -15.38 -8.50
N THR A 25 0.44 -15.18 -9.39
CA THR A 25 -0.78 -15.97 -9.45
C THR A 25 -0.67 -17.04 -10.55
N ASP A 26 -1.66 -17.92 -10.64
CA ASP A 26 -1.73 -18.93 -11.70
C ASP A 26 -2.02 -18.32 -13.08
N GLU A 27 -2.58 -17.10 -13.11
CA GLU A 27 -2.91 -16.38 -14.33
C GLU A 27 -1.70 -15.60 -14.88
N PRO A 28 -1.30 -15.82 -16.16
CA PRO A 28 -0.21 -15.08 -16.78
C PRO A 28 -0.47 -13.58 -16.79
N GLY A 29 0.54 -12.79 -16.39
CA GLY A 29 0.44 -11.33 -16.36
C GLY A 29 -0.38 -10.76 -15.19
N VAL A 30 -0.83 -11.63 -14.27
CA VAL A 30 -1.52 -11.25 -13.04
C VAL A 30 -0.62 -11.53 -11.85
N TYR A 31 -0.59 -10.60 -10.91
CA TYR A 31 0.19 -10.68 -9.69
C TYR A 31 -0.63 -10.14 -8.53
N GLU A 32 -0.40 -10.66 -7.32
CA GLU A 32 -0.94 -10.06 -6.11
C GLU A 32 0.11 -9.13 -5.48
N LEU A 33 -0.36 -7.98 -5.02
CA LEU A 33 0.41 -6.98 -4.30
C LEU A 33 -0.18 -6.81 -2.91
N GLN A 34 0.60 -7.16 -1.90
CA GLN A 34 0.26 -6.94 -0.51
C GLN A 34 1.14 -5.84 0.08
N GLN A 35 0.53 -4.75 0.54
CA GLN A 35 1.18 -3.74 1.36
C GLN A 35 0.84 -4.00 2.83
N VAL A 36 1.85 -4.01 3.69
CA VAL A 36 1.69 -3.95 5.15
C VAL A 36 2.30 -2.65 5.63
N SER A 37 1.65 -1.97 6.57
CA SER A 37 2.15 -0.73 7.15
C SER A 37 1.61 -0.55 8.56
N GLN A 38 2.37 0.11 9.42
CA GLN A 38 1.89 0.52 10.74
C GLN A 38 1.38 1.96 10.69
N HIS A 39 0.18 2.19 11.23
CA HIS A 39 -0.39 3.52 11.37
C HIS A 39 -0.46 3.89 12.86
N PHE A 40 0.12 5.04 13.22
CA PHE A 40 -0.01 5.59 14.55
C PHE A 40 -1.37 6.29 14.68
N ILE A 41 -2.46 5.54 14.91
CA ILE A 41 -3.73 6.16 15.32
C ILE A 41 -3.71 6.30 16.84
N LEU A 42 -3.53 7.55 17.28
CA LEU A 42 -4.01 8.16 18.53
C LEU A 42 -4.17 7.21 19.73
N GLY A 43 -3.06 6.91 20.42
CA GLY A 43 -2.95 6.82 21.88
C GLY A 43 -3.93 5.97 22.71
N LEU A 44 -4.82 5.19 22.11
CA LEU A 44 -5.87 4.47 22.80
C LEU A 44 -5.82 3.01 22.36
N THR A 45 -5.30 2.16 23.25
CA THR A 45 -5.18 0.70 23.22
C THR A 45 -3.89 0.09 22.64
N PRO A 46 -3.31 -0.95 23.29
CA PRO A 46 -2.10 -1.66 22.85
C PRO A 46 -2.44 -2.71 21.78
N LEU A 47 -3.31 -2.34 20.82
CA LEU A 47 -3.62 -3.22 19.70
C LEU A 47 -2.57 -2.99 18.61
N GLN A 48 -1.96 -4.07 18.13
CA GLN A 48 -0.98 -4.04 17.05
C GLN A 48 -1.73 -3.67 15.75
N HIS A 49 -1.78 -2.37 15.43
CA HIS A 49 -2.53 -1.85 14.29
C HIS A 49 -1.71 -1.93 13.00
N ASP A 50 -1.47 -3.15 12.56
CA ASP A 50 -0.92 -3.42 11.25
C ASP A 50 -2.03 -3.32 10.20
N TYR A 51 -1.91 -2.35 9.30
CA TYR A 51 -2.82 -2.18 8.18
C TYR A 51 -2.32 -3.00 7.00
N ARG A 52 -3.06 -4.04 6.63
CA ARG A 52 -2.81 -4.84 5.43
C ARG A 52 -3.73 -4.38 4.28
N TYR A 53 -3.13 -4.11 3.14
CA TYR A 53 -3.82 -3.72 1.92
C TYR A 53 -3.40 -4.62 0.77
N THR A 54 -4.32 -5.46 0.30
CA THR A 54 -4.09 -6.39 -0.81
C THR A 54 -4.77 -5.90 -2.07
N GLY A 55 -4.04 -5.90 -3.18
CA GLY A 55 -4.53 -5.56 -4.51
C GLY A 55 -4.01 -6.52 -5.57
N VAL A 56 -4.62 -6.45 -6.74
CA VAL A 56 -4.25 -7.24 -7.91
C VAL A 56 -3.57 -6.32 -8.92
N LEU A 57 -2.39 -6.71 -9.38
CA LEU A 57 -1.67 -6.11 -10.48
C LEU A 57 -1.93 -6.90 -11.76
N THR A 58 -2.25 -6.21 -12.84
CA THR A 58 -2.42 -6.80 -14.17
C THR A 58 -1.52 -6.09 -15.17
N VAL A 59 -0.82 -6.86 -16.01
CA VAL A 59 -0.02 -6.40 -17.14
C VAL A 59 -0.92 -6.32 -18.39
N PRO A 60 -1.35 -5.13 -18.84
CA PRO A 60 -2.26 -5.02 -19.98
C PRO A 60 -1.55 -5.24 -21.32
N ASP A 61 -0.27 -4.91 -21.40
CA ASP A 61 0.56 -5.04 -22.59
C ASP A 61 1.83 -5.84 -22.26
N PRO A 62 1.94 -7.09 -22.73
CA PRO A 62 3.13 -7.92 -22.52
C PRO A 62 4.43 -7.34 -23.08
N ALA A 63 4.37 -6.44 -24.08
CA ALA A 63 5.54 -5.78 -24.63
C ALA A 63 6.12 -4.72 -23.66
N ILE A 64 5.31 -4.23 -22.71
CA ILE A 64 5.72 -3.23 -21.71
C ILE A 64 5.29 -3.70 -20.32
N PRO A 65 5.86 -4.80 -19.79
CA PRO A 65 5.41 -5.43 -18.54
C PRO A 65 5.61 -4.54 -17.30
N ALA A 66 6.44 -3.50 -17.41
CA ALA A 66 6.64 -2.52 -16.36
C ALA A 66 5.41 -1.61 -16.12
N ARG A 67 4.49 -1.50 -17.09
CA ARG A 67 3.26 -0.71 -16.99
C ARG A 67 2.08 -1.61 -16.65
N MET A 68 1.71 -1.60 -15.38
CA MET A 68 0.61 -2.38 -14.84
C MET A 68 -0.58 -1.50 -14.45
N LYS A 69 -1.71 -2.15 -14.19
CA LYS A 69 -2.85 -1.57 -13.48
C LYS A 69 -2.98 -2.28 -12.14
N VAL A 70 -3.12 -1.50 -11.07
CA VAL A 70 -3.46 -2.03 -9.75
C VAL A 70 -4.94 -1.82 -9.48
N ARG A 71 -5.62 -2.86 -9.00
CA ARG A 71 -7.00 -2.79 -8.52
C ARG A 71 -7.03 -3.30 -7.09
N PHE A 72 -7.56 -2.47 -6.20
CA PHE A 72 -7.84 -2.86 -4.83
C PHE A 72 -9.33 -3.22 -4.74
N PRO A 73 -9.69 -4.44 -4.33
CA PRO A 73 -11.06 -4.98 -4.45
C PRO A 73 -12.15 -4.09 -3.85
N LEU A 74 -11.81 -3.27 -2.86
CA LEU A 74 -12.73 -2.46 -2.05
C LEU A 74 -12.58 -0.95 -2.31
N SER A 75 -11.79 -0.56 -3.31
CA SER A 75 -11.65 0.85 -3.67
C SER A 75 -12.82 1.30 -4.55
N VAL A 76 -13.73 2.10 -3.99
CA VAL A 76 -14.76 2.84 -4.75
C VAL A 76 -14.17 3.77 -5.81
N ALA A 77 -12.88 4.10 -5.68
CA ALA A 77 -12.16 5.00 -6.56
C ALA A 77 -11.51 4.30 -7.78
N GLY A 78 -11.80 3.02 -8.01
CA GLY A 78 -11.41 2.29 -9.22
C GLY A 78 -9.94 1.85 -9.27
N SER A 79 -9.45 1.54 -10.48
CA SER A 79 -8.07 1.10 -10.71
C SER A 79 -7.09 2.28 -10.79
N ALA A 80 -5.85 2.07 -10.36
CA ALA A 80 -4.75 3.02 -10.55
C ALA A 80 -3.72 2.46 -11.54
N SER A 81 -3.04 3.35 -12.27
CA SER A 81 -1.83 2.97 -12.99
C SER A 81 -0.72 2.65 -11.99
N TYR A 82 0.09 1.63 -12.31
CA TYR A 82 1.20 1.18 -11.49
C TYR A 82 2.39 0.90 -12.39
N THR A 83 3.40 1.75 -12.35
CA THR A 83 4.57 1.64 -13.23
C THR A 83 5.84 1.42 -12.42
N ILE A 84 6.62 0.42 -12.81
CA ILE A 84 7.98 0.23 -12.30
C ILE A 84 8.91 1.06 -13.17
N MET A 85 9.39 2.17 -12.62
CA MET A 85 10.17 3.19 -13.34
C MET A 85 11.63 2.77 -13.52
N ALA A 86 12.15 2.06 -12.53
CA ALA A 86 13.49 1.50 -12.53
C ALA A 86 13.55 0.37 -11.49
N THR A 87 14.29 -0.69 -11.78
CA THR A 87 14.63 -1.73 -10.80
C THR A 87 15.80 -2.53 -11.33
N ASP A 88 16.62 -3.07 -10.43
CA ASP A 88 17.59 -4.13 -10.71
C ASP A 88 17.14 -5.49 -10.16
N TYR A 89 15.89 -5.56 -9.67
CA TYR A 89 15.22 -6.71 -9.07
C TYR A 89 15.80 -7.23 -7.74
N ASN A 90 17.04 -6.88 -7.42
CA ASN A 90 17.82 -7.49 -6.34
C ASN A 90 18.27 -6.49 -5.27
N THR A 91 18.19 -5.19 -5.53
CA THR A 91 18.63 -4.16 -4.57
C THR A 91 17.59 -3.07 -4.45
N TYR A 92 17.15 -2.48 -5.56
CA TYR A 92 16.24 -1.34 -5.55
C TYR A 92 15.09 -1.46 -6.55
N ALA A 93 14.01 -0.72 -6.28
CA ALA A 93 13.01 -0.39 -7.28
C ALA A 93 12.41 1.00 -7.04
N ALA A 94 11.99 1.67 -8.11
CA ALA A 94 11.20 2.88 -8.07
C ALA A 94 9.85 2.62 -8.72
N VAL A 95 8.79 2.90 -7.98
CA VAL A 95 7.41 2.71 -8.41
C VAL A 95 6.74 4.07 -8.49
N PHE A 96 5.96 4.26 -9.54
CA PHE A 96 5.07 5.40 -9.69
C PHE A 96 3.63 4.91 -9.88
N THR A 97 2.71 5.49 -9.12
CA THR A 97 1.27 5.22 -9.25
C THR A 97 0.51 6.50 -9.50
N CYS A 98 -0.54 6.41 -10.31
CA CYS A 98 -1.43 7.52 -10.58
C CYS A 98 -2.87 7.01 -10.66
N GLN A 99 -3.72 7.57 -9.81
CA GLN A 99 -5.15 7.30 -9.73
C GLN A 99 -5.93 8.54 -10.11
N LYS A 100 -6.87 8.41 -11.04
CA LYS A 100 -7.83 9.47 -11.33
C LYS A 100 -8.87 9.50 -10.20
N VAL A 101 -9.00 10.65 -9.55
CA VAL A 101 -10.10 10.98 -8.64
C VAL A 101 -10.95 12.08 -9.30
N THR A 102 -12.22 12.24 -8.92
CA THR A 102 -13.25 12.99 -9.68
C THR A 102 -12.75 14.30 -10.32
N PHE A 103 -11.97 15.12 -9.59
CA PHE A 103 -11.45 16.40 -10.08
C PHE A 103 -9.92 16.52 -10.03
N ALA A 104 -9.19 15.44 -9.76
CA ALA A 104 -7.72 15.50 -9.61
C ALA A 104 -7.04 14.16 -9.94
N HIS A 105 -5.72 14.16 -9.94
CA HIS A 105 -4.93 12.94 -10.02
C HIS A 105 -4.14 12.75 -8.72
N ARG A 106 -4.41 11.65 -8.02
CA ARG A 106 -3.58 11.24 -6.89
C ARG A 106 -2.36 10.53 -7.45
N ARG A 107 -1.20 11.19 -7.38
CA ARG A 107 0.09 10.64 -7.78
C ARG A 107 0.83 10.15 -6.53
N SER A 108 1.51 9.02 -6.63
CA SER A 108 2.41 8.59 -5.58
C SER A 108 3.66 7.96 -6.16
N ALA A 109 4.78 8.25 -5.50
CA ALA A 109 6.05 7.60 -5.79
C ALA A 109 6.53 6.80 -4.59
N THR A 110 7.22 5.70 -4.84
CA THR A 110 7.75 4.82 -3.80
C THR A 110 9.11 4.29 -4.22
N ILE A 111 10.10 4.43 -3.35
CA ILE A 111 11.42 3.82 -3.46
C ILE A 111 11.41 2.57 -2.57
N LEU A 112 11.76 1.44 -3.17
CA LEU A 112 11.79 0.12 -2.57
C LEU A 112 13.22 -0.39 -2.48
N SER A 113 13.50 -1.19 -1.45
CA SER A 113 14.77 -1.90 -1.25
C SER A 113 14.54 -3.36 -0.87
N ARG A 114 15.48 -4.23 -1.20
CA ARG A 114 15.48 -5.62 -0.71
C ARG A 114 15.89 -5.71 0.77
N THR A 115 16.55 -4.69 1.29
CA THR A 115 16.97 -4.58 2.69
C THR A 115 16.25 -3.44 3.39
N LYS A 116 16.30 -3.42 4.72
CA LYS A 116 15.66 -2.37 5.54
C LYS A 116 16.20 -0.96 5.30
N GLU A 117 17.43 -0.90 4.80
CA GLU A 117 18.10 0.33 4.39
C GLU A 117 18.50 0.23 2.92
N LEU A 118 18.83 1.37 2.32
CA LEU A 118 19.31 1.45 0.95
C LEU A 118 20.37 2.55 0.87
N ASP A 119 21.48 2.26 0.21
CA ASP A 119 22.57 3.22 0.08
C ASP A 119 22.10 4.52 -0.56
N LYS A 120 22.62 5.63 -0.04
CA LYS A 120 22.29 6.99 -0.49
C LYS A 120 22.44 7.16 -2.00
N MET A 121 23.45 6.54 -2.61
CA MET A 121 23.66 6.55 -4.06
C MET A 121 22.42 6.03 -4.82
N TYR A 122 21.83 4.91 -4.41
CA TYR A 122 20.63 4.36 -5.05
C TYR A 122 19.41 5.22 -4.76
N VAL A 123 19.27 5.72 -3.54
CA VAL A 123 18.19 6.65 -3.17
C VAL A 123 18.22 7.89 -4.06
N ASP A 124 19.37 8.55 -4.17
CA ASP A 124 19.53 9.76 -4.98
C ASP A 124 19.26 9.47 -6.47
N LYS A 125 19.78 8.34 -7.00
CA LYS A 125 19.50 7.88 -8.37
C LYS A 125 18.00 7.70 -8.61
N MET A 126 17.27 7.10 -7.67
CA MET A 126 15.83 6.88 -7.80
C MET A 126 15.03 8.17 -7.66
N ARG A 127 15.43 9.09 -6.77
CA ARG A 127 14.84 10.43 -6.67
C ARG A 127 14.97 11.19 -7.99
N THR A 128 16.16 11.25 -8.58
CA THR A 128 16.37 11.86 -9.90
C THR A 128 15.49 11.22 -10.97
N LYS A 129 15.41 9.88 -10.97
CA LYS A 129 14.56 9.15 -11.92
C LYS A 129 13.07 9.46 -11.74
N LEU A 130 12.59 9.64 -10.52
CA LEU A 130 11.19 9.99 -10.24
C LEU A 130 10.90 11.45 -10.59
N SER A 131 11.84 12.36 -10.32
CA SER A 131 11.72 13.78 -10.68
C SER A 131 11.62 14.03 -12.17
N SER A 132 12.27 13.21 -13.00
CA SER A 132 12.09 13.30 -14.46
C SER A 132 10.66 12.97 -14.94
N PHE A 133 9.78 12.48 -14.05
CA PHE A 133 8.36 12.22 -14.33
C PHE A 133 7.42 13.16 -13.55
N GLY A 134 7.95 14.27 -13.03
CA GLY A 134 7.15 15.31 -12.37
C GLY A 134 6.76 14.97 -10.92
N VAL A 135 7.53 14.11 -10.25
CA VAL A 135 7.46 13.90 -8.80
C VAL A 135 8.45 14.84 -8.14
N ASP A 136 7.98 15.71 -7.25
CA ASP A 136 8.89 16.54 -6.46
C ASP A 136 9.72 15.64 -5.54
N PRO A 137 11.06 15.68 -5.61
CA PRO A 137 11.90 14.85 -4.74
C PRO A 137 11.72 15.17 -3.26
N TYR A 138 11.24 16.37 -2.88
CA TYR A 138 10.96 16.78 -1.51
C TYR A 138 9.65 16.21 -0.95
N ASP A 139 8.76 15.72 -1.81
CA ASP A 139 7.51 15.06 -1.40
C ASP A 139 7.74 13.63 -0.87
N LEU A 140 8.95 13.09 -1.02
CA LEU A 140 9.32 11.75 -0.58
C LEU A 140 9.72 11.74 0.91
N SER A 141 8.83 11.24 1.75
CA SER A 141 9.08 11.02 3.17
C SER A 141 9.91 9.75 3.38
N ILE A 142 10.88 9.79 4.31
CA ILE A 142 11.69 8.64 4.71
C ILE A 142 10.83 7.71 5.57
N ILE A 143 10.86 6.42 5.27
CA ILE A 143 10.12 5.40 6.01
C ILE A 143 11.09 4.61 6.87
N SER A 144 10.98 4.77 8.19
CA SER A 144 11.75 3.96 9.14
C SER A 144 11.33 2.48 9.08
N GLN A 145 12.33 1.60 9.03
CA GLN A 145 12.20 0.14 9.11
C GLN A 145 12.79 -0.41 10.42
N ASN A 146 13.08 0.47 11.38
CA ASN A 146 13.59 0.15 12.70
C ASN A 146 12.45 -0.13 13.66
N GLU A 147 12.71 -1.00 14.65
CA GLU A 147 11.77 -1.32 15.73
C GLU A 147 10.38 -1.80 15.26
N CYS A 148 10.28 -2.30 14.02
CA CYS A 148 9.06 -2.91 13.52
C CYS A 148 8.72 -4.17 14.34
N PRO A 149 7.45 -4.38 14.71
CA PRO A 149 7.06 -5.56 15.48
C PRO A 149 7.49 -6.85 14.82
N LYS A 150 8.00 -7.76 15.65
CA LYS A 150 8.36 -9.11 15.24
C LYS A 150 7.09 -9.96 15.32
N HIS A 151 6.58 -10.40 14.19
CA HIS A 151 5.46 -11.35 14.16
C HIS A 151 5.92 -12.76 14.58
N PRO A 152 5.04 -13.57 15.20
CA PRO A 152 5.41 -14.87 15.79
C PRO A 152 5.99 -15.92 14.84
N ASN A 153 5.92 -15.74 13.51
CA ASN A 153 6.38 -16.74 12.53
C ASN A 153 7.18 -16.15 11.35
N GLY A 154 7.69 -14.92 11.44
CA GLY A 154 8.35 -14.26 10.29
C GLY A 154 7.40 -13.94 9.12
N THR A 155 6.11 -14.22 9.29
CA THR A 155 5.01 -13.84 8.40
C THR A 155 4.19 -12.73 9.03
N THR A 156 3.77 -11.77 8.22
CA THR A 156 2.95 -10.61 8.59
C THR A 156 1.55 -11.03 9.04
N GLU A 157 1.39 -11.36 10.32
CA GLU A 157 0.09 -11.29 11.00
C GLU A 157 -0.23 -9.82 11.28
N GLY A 158 -0.41 -9.06 10.19
CA GLY A 158 -1.14 -7.83 10.26
C GLY A 158 -2.62 -8.13 10.37
N VAL A 159 -3.36 -7.29 11.09
CA VAL A 159 -4.83 -7.37 11.10
C VAL A 159 -5.28 -7.32 9.63
N ASN A 160 -5.87 -8.40 9.15
CA ASN A 160 -6.56 -8.35 7.86
C ASN A 160 -7.75 -7.45 8.09
N ILE A 161 -7.63 -6.18 7.72
CA ILE A 161 -8.82 -5.37 7.49
C ILE A 161 -9.36 -5.84 6.14
N ASN A 162 -9.83 -7.09 6.13
CA ASN A 162 -10.67 -7.63 5.10
C ASN A 162 -12.02 -6.99 5.41
N ILE A 163 -12.30 -5.84 4.76
CA ILE A 163 -13.61 -5.21 4.87
C ILE A 163 -14.57 -6.17 4.17
N ASP A 164 -15.18 -7.07 4.95
CA ASP A 164 -16.18 -7.99 4.45
C ASP A 164 -17.32 -7.16 3.82
N PRO A 165 -17.69 -7.40 2.56
CA PRO A 165 -18.78 -6.67 1.90
C PRO A 165 -20.11 -6.76 2.64
N ASN A 166 -20.28 -7.74 3.55
CA ASN A 166 -21.45 -7.84 4.42
C ASN A 166 -21.38 -6.94 5.66
N THR A 167 -20.22 -6.40 6.04
CA THR A 167 -20.10 -5.50 7.21
C THR A 167 -20.83 -4.18 6.99
N PHE A 168 -20.93 -3.68 5.75
CA PHE A 168 -21.65 -2.44 5.40
C PHE A 168 -22.94 -2.68 4.61
N SER A 169 -23.62 -3.81 4.83
CA SER A 169 -24.98 -3.95 4.30
C SER A 169 -25.92 -2.98 5.03
N ALA A 170 -26.90 -2.42 4.31
CA ALA A 170 -27.93 -1.53 4.88
C ALA A 170 -28.67 -2.18 6.08
N HIS A 171 -28.68 -3.52 6.16
CA HIS A 171 -29.20 -4.27 7.29
C HIS A 171 -28.42 -4.01 8.60
N ASN A 172 -27.08 -3.98 8.55
CA ASN A 172 -26.25 -3.80 9.74
C ASN A 172 -26.24 -2.35 10.25
N ILE A 173 -26.36 -1.37 9.33
CA ILE A 173 -26.57 0.04 9.70
C ILE A 173 -27.95 0.21 10.34
N GLY A 174 -28.97 -0.48 9.81
CA GLY A 174 -30.32 -0.51 10.38
C GLY A 174 -30.37 -1.08 11.80
N GLU A 175 -29.65 -2.18 12.07
CA GLU A 175 -29.55 -2.74 13.42
C GLU A 175 -28.78 -1.84 14.40
N ALA A 176 -27.70 -1.20 13.96
CA ALA A 176 -26.94 -0.26 14.79
C ALA A 176 -27.78 0.98 15.16
N VAL A 177 -28.56 1.52 14.22
CA VAL A 177 -29.49 2.63 14.50
C VAL A 177 -30.64 2.18 15.40
N ARG A 178 -31.15 0.95 15.24
CA ARG A 178 -32.21 0.39 16.10
C ARG A 178 -31.74 0.13 17.53
N LYS A 179 -30.50 -0.33 17.72
CA LYS A 179 -29.90 -0.53 19.05
C LYS A 179 -29.68 0.79 19.79
N THR A 180 -29.27 1.85 19.09
CA THR A 180 -29.11 3.17 19.70
C THR A 180 -30.46 3.84 19.97
N GLY A 181 -31.47 3.64 19.11
CA GLY A 181 -32.82 4.18 19.33
C GLY A 181 -33.58 3.56 20.51
N GLY A 182 -33.30 2.30 20.88
CA GLY A 182 -33.92 1.65 22.04
C GLY A 182 -33.37 2.11 23.39
N ALA A 183 -32.15 2.65 23.44
CA ALA A 183 -31.50 3.08 24.67
C ALA A 183 -31.83 4.51 25.11
N ILE A 184 -32.61 5.26 24.31
CA ILE A 184 -32.98 6.66 24.57
C ILE A 184 -34.46 6.77 24.99
N ALA A 185 -35.20 5.65 25.06
CA ALA A 185 -36.63 5.64 25.36
C ALA A 185 -36.99 5.31 26.83
N ASP A 186 -36.01 4.91 27.66
CA ASP A 186 -36.20 4.64 29.10
C ASP A 186 -35.28 5.53 29.96
N GLY A 187 -35.46 6.85 29.86
CA GLY A 187 -34.84 7.86 30.70
C GLY A 187 -35.77 9.04 30.94
#